data_AF-A0A2A4HUS6-F1
#
_entry.id   AF-A0A2A4HUS6-F1
#
_cell.length_a   1.000
_cell.length_b   1.000
_cell.length_c   1.000
_cell.angle_alpha   90.00
_cell.angle_beta   90.00
_cell.angle_gamma   90.00
#
_symmetry.space_group_name_H-M   'P 1'
#
loop_
_entity.id
_entity.type
_entity.pdbx_description
1 polymer ?
#
loop_
_entity_poly.entity_id
_entity_poly.type
_entity_poly.pdbx_seq_one_letter_code
_entity_poly.pdbx_strand_id
1 'polypeptide(L)'
;MEMLAIDLAKQSFHLHGIDADGVVVSRKVSRAKLEDAVAELGPAVVAMEACASAHHWGRQLAAAGRQVRLVNPRFVKAFVRGSKNDAIDAEAIYDAASRPTMRFVPVKTTEQQDLQCLHRVRERLVVQRTSLIN
;
A
#
# COMPACT_ATOMS: atom_id res chain seq x y z
N MET A 1 -18.81 2.63 1.22
CA MET A 1 -17.75 2.83 0.21
C MET A 1 -17.22 1.47 -0.23
N GLU A 2 -17.04 1.23 -1.53
CA GLU A 2 -16.55 -0.07 -2.01
C GLU A 2 -15.05 -0.24 -1.75
N MET A 3 -14.24 0.75 -2.13
CA MET A 3 -12.79 0.70 -1.99
C MET A 3 -12.22 2.04 -1.54
N LEU A 4 -11.21 1.99 -0.69
CA LEU A 4 -10.39 3.13 -0.29
C LEU A 4 -8.93 2.83 -0.62
N ALA A 5 -8.31 3.68 -1.43
CA ALA A 5 -6.88 3.67 -1.67
C ALA A 5 -6.14 4.55 -0.67
N ILE A 6 -4.96 4.10 -0.25
CA ILE A 6 -4.15 4.78 0.75
C ILE A 6 -2.71 4.83 0.25
N ASP A 7 -2.21 6.05 0.04
CA ASP A 7 -0.78 6.28 -0.14
C ASP A 7 -0.10 6.39 1.24
N LEU A 8 0.92 5.56 1.46
CA LEU A 8 1.58 5.40 2.74
C LEU A 8 2.95 6.09 2.76
N ALA A 9 3.09 7.17 3.54
CA ALA A 9 4.38 7.78 3.85
C ALA A 9 4.87 7.44 5.28
N LYS A 10 5.72 8.28 5.87
CA LYS A 10 6.27 8.05 7.22
C LYS A 10 5.27 8.40 8.33
N GLN A 11 4.64 9.58 8.23
CA GLN A 11 3.81 10.15 9.30
C GLN A 11 2.44 10.67 8.85
N SER A 12 2.27 10.86 7.54
CA SER A 12 1.02 11.30 6.95
C SER A 12 0.70 10.44 5.75
N PHE A 13 -0.56 10.09 5.60
CA PHE A 13 -1.08 9.28 4.52
C PHE A 13 -2.09 10.09 3.74
N HIS A 14 -2.30 9.74 2.48
CA HIS A 14 -3.37 10.31 1.68
C HIS A 14 -4.39 9.24 1.33
N LEU A 15 -5.64 9.53 1.61
CA LEU A 15 -6.77 8.67 1.34
C LEU A 15 -7.43 9.10 0.04
N HIS A 16 -7.78 8.15 -0.81
CA HIS A 16 -8.56 8.38 -2.01
C HIS A 16 -9.64 7.30 -2.15
N GLY A 17 -10.89 7.69 -2.38
CA GLY A 17 -11.97 6.76 -2.64
C GLY A 17 -13.16 7.43 -3.29
N ILE A 18 -14.11 6.64 -3.76
CA ILE A 18 -15.36 7.10 -4.35
C ILE A 18 -16.49 6.44 -3.56
N ASP A 19 -17.43 7.25 -3.07
CA ASP A 19 -18.59 6.73 -2.35
C ASP A 19 -19.70 6.23 -3.29
N ALA A 20 -20.83 5.80 -2.72
CA ALA A 20 -21.93 5.22 -3.48
C ALA A 20 -22.62 6.24 -4.41
N ASP A 21 -22.52 7.52 -4.09
CA ASP A 21 -23.11 8.62 -4.85
C ASP A 21 -22.13 9.18 -5.92
N GLY A 22 -20.93 8.59 -6.01
CA GLY A 22 -19.88 9.02 -6.94
C GLY A 22 -19.06 10.20 -6.41
N VAL A 23 -19.21 10.58 -5.14
CA VAL A 23 -18.44 11.67 -4.55
C VAL A 23 -17.04 11.19 -4.21
N VAL A 24 -16.05 11.99 -4.63
CA VAL A 24 -14.64 11.71 -4.38
C VAL A 24 -14.27 12.11 -2.96
N VAL A 25 -13.77 11.14 -2.19
CA VAL A 25 -13.09 11.37 -0.91
C VAL A 25 -11.60 11.47 -1.19
N SER A 26 -11.01 12.64 -0.97
CA SER A 26 -9.56 12.86 -1.07
C SER A 26 -9.08 13.68 0.12
N ARG A 27 -8.40 13.04 1.08
CA ARG A 27 -7.95 13.74 2.29
C ARG A 27 -6.67 13.16 2.88
N LYS A 28 -5.87 14.05 3.46
CA LYS A 28 -4.67 13.69 4.20
C LYS A 28 -5.02 13.33 5.65
N VAL A 29 -4.44 12.25 6.16
CA VAL A 29 -4.60 11.80 7.55
C VAL A 29 -3.24 11.54 8.19
N SER A 30 -3.14 11.73 9.51
CA SER A 30 -1.92 11.35 10.22
C SER A 30 -1.87 9.83 10.43
N ARG A 31 -0.66 9.31 10.64
CA ARG A 31 -0.45 7.89 10.96
C ARG A 31 -1.32 7.40 12.12
N ALA A 32 -1.43 8.21 13.17
CA ALA A 32 -2.18 7.89 14.38
C ALA A 32 -3.71 7.86 14.15
N LYS A 33 -4.21 8.60 13.16
CA LYS A 33 -5.65 8.70 12.86
C LYS A 33 -6.11 7.77 11.74
N LEU A 34 -5.22 6.92 11.21
CA LEU A 34 -5.55 6.11 10.05
C LEU A 34 -6.67 5.11 10.34
N GLU A 35 -6.58 4.37 11.46
CA GLU A 35 -7.58 3.36 11.82
C GLU A 35 -8.95 4.01 12.05
N ASP A 36 -9.00 5.13 12.78
CA ASP A 36 -10.22 5.93 12.98
C ASP A 36 -10.83 6.39 11.65
N ALA A 37 -10.00 6.92 10.75
CA ALA A 37 -10.47 7.40 9.45
C ALA A 37 -11.01 6.26 8.56
N VAL A 38 -10.40 5.07 8.62
CA VAL A 38 -10.88 3.89 7.90
C VAL A 38 -12.17 3.36 8.53
N ALA A 39 -12.29 3.37 9.85
CA ALA A 39 -13.50 2.98 10.55
C ALA A 39 -14.68 3.90 10.20
N GLU A 40 -14.45 5.22 10.20
CA GLU A 40 -15.44 6.25 9.81
C GLU A 40 -15.92 6.06 8.36
N LEU A 41 -14.98 5.88 7.41
CA LEU A 41 -15.33 5.74 5.99
C LEU A 41 -15.94 4.38 5.64
N GLY A 42 -15.69 3.36 6.48
CA GLY A 42 -16.24 2.02 6.35
C GLY A 42 -16.03 1.35 4.98
N PRO A 43 -14.83 1.35 4.36
CA PRO A 43 -14.63 0.74 3.05
C PRO A 43 -14.65 -0.80 3.13
N ALA A 44 -15.21 -1.49 2.14
CA ALA A 44 -15.13 -2.96 2.10
C ALA A 44 -13.69 -3.43 1.76
N VAL A 45 -13.02 -2.70 0.87
CA VAL A 45 -11.67 -2.98 0.39
C VAL A 45 -10.73 -1.81 0.69
N VAL A 46 -9.52 -2.10 1.15
CA VAL A 46 -8.43 -1.13 1.25
C VAL A 46 -7.30 -1.49 0.29
N ALA A 47 -6.96 -0.56 -0.60
CA ALA A 47 -5.86 -0.69 -1.55
C ALA A 47 -4.66 0.16 -1.11
N MET A 48 -3.45 -0.41 -1.20
CA MET A 48 -2.20 0.29 -0.88
C MET A 48 -1.11 -0.12 -1.87
N GLU A 49 -0.15 0.76 -2.12
CA GLU A 49 1.10 0.33 -2.76
C GLU A 49 1.88 -0.60 -1.83
N ALA A 50 2.47 -1.67 -2.37
CA ALA A 50 3.34 -2.56 -1.63
C ALA A 50 4.67 -1.87 -1.29
N CYS A 51 4.70 -1.17 -0.15
CA CYS A 51 5.87 -0.49 0.40
C CYS A 51 6.33 -1.11 1.73
N ALA A 52 7.36 -0.53 2.36
CA ALA A 52 7.97 -1.07 3.59
C ALA A 52 6.96 -1.22 4.75
N SER A 53 6.04 -0.28 4.91
CA SER A 53 5.03 -0.29 5.99
C SER A 53 3.70 -0.93 5.58
N ALA A 54 3.51 -1.24 4.29
CA ALA A 54 2.25 -1.76 3.76
C ALA A 54 1.85 -3.12 4.35
N HIS A 55 2.81 -3.97 4.68
CA HIS A 55 2.52 -5.26 5.31
C HIS A 55 2.01 -5.10 6.75
N HIS A 56 2.57 -4.17 7.52
CA HIS A 56 2.06 -3.86 8.87
C HIS A 56 0.63 -3.35 8.81
N TRP A 57 0.37 -2.33 7.97
CA TRP A 57 -0.98 -1.80 7.80
C TRP A 57 -1.95 -2.82 7.21
N GLY A 58 -1.50 -3.64 6.27
CA GLY A 58 -2.30 -4.72 5.72
C GLY A 58 -2.76 -5.72 6.78
N ARG A 59 -1.90 -6.07 7.76
CA ARG A 59 -2.30 -6.93 8.88
C ARG A 59 -3.30 -6.24 9.80
N GLN A 60 -3.06 -4.99 10.18
CA GLN A 60 -3.97 -4.21 11.04
C GLN A 60 -5.37 -4.11 10.43
N LEU A 61 -5.44 -3.73 9.15
CA LEU A 61 -6.70 -3.54 8.43
C LEU A 61 -7.43 -4.85 8.16
N ALA A 62 -6.69 -5.93 7.87
CA ALA A 62 -7.28 -7.27 7.75
C ALA A 62 -7.85 -7.77 9.09
N ALA A 63 -7.15 -7.53 10.21
CA ALA A 63 -7.65 -7.85 11.54
C ALA A 63 -8.91 -7.05 11.89
N ALA A 64 -9.05 -5.83 11.37
CA ALA A 64 -10.25 -5.01 11.45
C ALA A 64 -11.36 -5.41 10.44
N GLY A 65 -11.22 -6.57 9.77
CA GLY A 65 -12.23 -7.14 8.88
C GLY A 65 -12.25 -6.58 7.46
N ARG A 66 -11.24 -5.83 7.04
CA ARG A 66 -11.17 -5.23 5.69
C ARG A 66 -10.44 -6.16 4.72
N GLN A 67 -10.93 -6.25 3.49
CA GLN A 67 -10.15 -6.90 2.44
C GLN A 67 -8.99 -5.99 2.02
N VAL A 68 -7.76 -6.51 2.01
CA VAL A 68 -6.57 -5.71 1.66
C VAL A 68 -6.02 -6.09 0.30
N ARG A 69 -5.75 -5.08 -0.54
CA ARG A 69 -5.13 -5.21 -1.86
C ARG A 69 -3.81 -4.45 -1.88
N LEU A 70 -2.68 -5.17 -1.89
CA LEU A 70 -1.36 -4.55 -2.08
C LEU A 70 -0.98 -4.57 -3.55
N VAL A 71 -0.80 -3.40 -4.16
CA VAL A 71 -0.46 -3.26 -5.58
C VAL A 71 1.06 -3.14 -5.73
N ASN A 72 1.64 -3.82 -6.73
CA ASN A 72 3.07 -3.65 -7.02
C ASN A 72 3.36 -2.19 -7.45
N PRO A 73 4.39 -1.52 -6.91
CA PRO A 73 4.79 -0.16 -7.29
C PRO A 73 4.90 0.07 -8.80
N ARG A 74 5.40 -0.93 -9.54
CA ARG A 74 5.55 -0.84 -11.00
C ARG A 74 4.22 -0.72 -11.73
N PHE A 75 3.16 -1.30 -11.17
CA PHE A 75 1.81 -1.21 -11.74
C PHE A 75 1.15 0.10 -11.34
N VAL A 76 1.33 0.58 -10.11
CA VAL A 76 0.83 1.91 -9.68
C VAL A 76 1.39 3.02 -10.55
N LYS A 77 2.71 2.98 -10.83
CA LYS A 77 3.39 4.01 -11.65
C LYS A 77 2.76 4.23 -13.02
N ALA A 78 2.14 3.21 -13.62
CA ALA A 78 1.47 3.33 -14.92
C ALA A 78 0.19 4.17 -14.88
N PHE A 79 -0.39 4.42 -13.70
CA PHE A 79 -1.62 5.19 -13.49
C PHE A 79 -1.38 6.60 -12.94
N VAL A 80 -0.13 6.95 -12.60
CA VAL A 80 0.23 8.28 -12.12
C VAL A 80 0.06 9.31 -13.24
N ARG A 81 -0.79 10.31 -13.00
CA ARG A 81 -1.10 11.38 -13.95
C ARG A 81 -0.52 12.71 -13.46
N GLY A 82 0.55 13.18 -14.10
CA GLY A 82 1.18 14.47 -13.78
C GLY A 82 2.35 14.37 -12.80
N SER A 83 2.64 15.48 -12.12
CA SER A 83 3.75 15.59 -11.16
C SER A 83 3.46 14.83 -9.88
N LYS A 84 4.48 14.22 -9.30
CA LYS A 84 4.37 13.43 -8.08
C LYS A 84 3.82 14.24 -6.90
N ASN A 85 2.73 13.78 -6.30
CA ASN A 85 2.26 14.18 -4.97
C ASN A 85 1.41 13.05 -4.34
N ASP A 86 1.27 13.08 -3.01
CA ASP A 86 0.58 12.01 -2.24
C ASP A 86 -0.88 11.79 -2.71
N ALA A 87 -1.57 12.84 -3.17
CA ALA A 87 -2.95 12.75 -3.62
C ALA A 87 -3.10 12.01 -4.96
N ILE A 88 -2.22 12.32 -5.92
CA ILE A 88 -2.14 11.66 -7.23
C ILE A 88 -1.68 10.22 -7.05
N ASP A 89 -0.74 9.97 -6.13
CA ASP A 89 -0.26 8.61 -5.84
C ASP A 89 -1.41 7.76 -5.25
N ALA A 90 -2.23 8.32 -4.34
CA ALA A 90 -3.42 7.63 -3.82
C ALA A 90 -4.49 7.35 -4.89
N GLU A 91 -4.74 8.30 -5.80
CA GLU A 91 -5.63 8.10 -6.96
C GLU A 91 -5.10 7.01 -7.90
N ALA A 92 -3.79 7.00 -8.19
CA ALA A 92 -3.17 5.99 -9.03
C ALA A 92 -3.26 4.58 -8.41
N ILE A 93 -3.15 4.46 -7.08
CA ILE A 93 -3.38 3.20 -6.36
C ILE A 93 -4.83 2.75 -6.55
N TYR A 94 -5.81 3.66 -6.44
CA TYR A 94 -7.22 3.35 -6.64
C TYR A 94 -7.48 2.81 -8.05
N ASP A 95 -6.99 3.52 -9.07
CA ASP A 95 -7.14 3.14 -10.48
C ASP A 95 -6.50 1.78 -10.75
N ALA A 96 -5.29 1.56 -10.26
CA ALA A 96 -4.59 0.29 -10.43
C ALA A 96 -5.35 -0.87 -9.75
N ALA A 97 -5.81 -0.68 -8.51
CA ALA A 97 -6.53 -1.69 -7.75
C ALA A 97 -7.95 -1.99 -8.26
N SER A 98 -8.53 -1.07 -9.05
CA SER A 98 -9.83 -1.25 -9.70
C SER A 98 -9.77 -2.20 -10.90
N ARG A 99 -8.58 -2.45 -11.47
CA ARG A 99 -8.47 -3.29 -12.67
C ARG A 99 -8.82 -4.75 -12.32
N PRO A 100 -9.76 -5.39 -13.03
CA PRO A 100 -10.20 -6.75 -12.72
C PRO A 100 -9.09 -7.80 -12.92
N THR A 101 -8.12 -7.50 -13.77
CA THR A 101 -6.96 -8.36 -14.05
C THR A 101 -5.75 -8.09 -13.14
N MET A 102 -5.88 -7.19 -12.16
CA MET A 102 -4.77 -6.81 -11.29
C MET A 102 -4.31 -7.98 -10.42
N ARG A 103 -2.99 -8.16 -10.33
CA ARG A 103 -2.36 -9.13 -9.43
C ARG A 103 -1.87 -8.42 -8.18
N PHE A 104 -2.37 -8.86 -7.03
CA PHE A 104 -2.00 -8.29 -5.74
C PHE A 104 -0.87 -9.05 -5.08
N VAL A 105 -0.03 -8.32 -4.35
CA VAL A 105 0.99 -8.89 -3.47
C VAL A 105 0.29 -9.40 -2.21
N PRO A 106 0.52 -10.65 -1.78
CA PRO A 106 -0.05 -11.12 -0.52
C PRO A 106 0.52 -10.35 0.67
N VAL A 107 -0.35 -10.03 1.63
CA VAL A 107 0.06 -9.49 2.93
C VAL A 107 0.87 -10.56 3.65
N LYS A 108 2.12 -10.25 3.99
CA LYS A 108 3.00 -11.20 4.68
C LYS A 108 2.74 -11.16 6.19
N THR A 109 2.87 -12.32 6.84
CA THR A 109 3.00 -12.37 8.30
C THR A 109 4.34 -11.79 8.74
N THR A 110 4.51 -11.55 10.04
CA THR A 110 5.78 -11.06 10.59
C THR A 110 6.90 -12.06 10.34
N GLU A 111 6.64 -13.35 10.53
CA GLU A 111 7.61 -14.44 10.34
C GLU A 111 8.05 -14.56 8.87
N GLN A 112 7.11 -14.36 7.94
CA GLN A 112 7.41 -14.30 6.51
C GLN A 112 8.27 -13.09 6.15
N GLN A 113 8.05 -11.94 6.80
CA GLN A 113 8.92 -10.76 6.63
C GLN A 113 10.31 -11.01 7.23
N ASP A 114 10.39 -11.67 8.39
CA ASP A 114 11.66 -12.00 9.05
C ASP A 114 12.52 -12.93 8.18
N LEU A 115 11.91 -13.98 7.63
CA LEU A 115 12.57 -14.88 6.69
C LEU A 115 13.05 -14.11 5.44
N GLN A 116 12.20 -13.23 4.89
CA GLN A 116 12.60 -12.37 3.77
C GLN A 116 13.79 -11.48 4.12
N CYS A 117 13.83 -10.90 5.32
CA CYS A 117 14.95 -10.09 5.79
C CYS A 117 16.26 -10.91 5.81
N LEU A 118 16.23 -12.15 6.30
CA LEU A 118 17.41 -13.04 6.27
C LEU A 118 17.92 -13.28 4.84
N HIS A 119 17.01 -13.53 3.89
CA HIS A 119 17.39 -13.68 2.47
C HIS A 119 18.04 -12.41 1.91
N ARG A 120 17.51 -11.22 2.25
CA ARG A 120 18.08 -9.93 1.80
C ARG A 120 19.45 -9.64 2.40
N VAL A 121 19.66 -9.99 3.67
CA VAL A 121 20.98 -9.89 4.32
C VAL A 121 21.99 -10.81 3.62
N ARG A 122 21.62 -12.07 3.38
CA ARG A 122 22.47 -13.01 2.65
C ARG A 122 22.81 -12.52 1.25
N GLU A 123 21.83 -12.06 0.49
CA GLU A 123 22.01 -11.51 -0.86
C GLU A 123 23.03 -10.35 -0.85
N ARG A 124 22.90 -9.42 0.10
CA ARG A 124 23.83 -8.30 0.27
C ARG A 124 25.26 -8.78 0.57
N LEU A 125 25.42 -9.75 1.47
CA LEU A 125 26.74 -10.30 1.82
C LEU A 125 27.40 -11.01 0.63
N VAL A 126 26.61 -11.73 -0.19
CA VAL A 126 27.12 -12.36 -1.42
C VAL A 126 27.61 -11.31 -2.40
N VAL A 127 26.81 -10.26 -2.66
CA VAL A 127 27.22 -9.16 -3.55
C VAL A 127 28.49 -8.48 -3.04
N GLN A 128 28.58 -8.17 -1.75
CA GLN A 128 29.76 -7.56 -1.14
C GLN A 128 31.00 -8.43 -1.29
N ARG A 129 30.89 -9.73 -1.03
CA ARG A 129 32.00 -10.68 -1.24
C ARG A 129 32.47 -10.66 -2.69
N THR A 130 31.56 -10.72 -3.65
CA THR A 130 31.90 -10.72 -5.07
C THR A 130 32.59 -9.42 -5.49
N SER A 131 32.13 -8.27 -5.01
CA SER A 131 32.74 -6.95 -5.31
C SER A 131 34.12 -6.72 -4.69
N LEU A 132 34.55 -7.52 -3.71
CA LEU A 132 35.90 -7.44 -3.16
C LEU A 132 36.91 -8.32 -3.91
N ILE A 133 36.42 -9.31 -4.66
CA ILE A 133 37.26 -10.29 -5.38
C ILE A 133 37.53 -9.83 -6.82
N ASN A 134 36.55 -9.18 -7.45
CA ASN A 134 36.63 -8.65 -8.82
C ASN A 134 36.85 -7.14 -8.82
#